data_AF-A0A1C7D6Q9-F1
#
_entry.id   AF-A0A1C7D6Q9-F1
#
_cell.length_a   1.000
_cell.length_b   1.000
_cell.length_c   1.000
_cell.angle_alpha   90.00
_cell.angle_beta   90.00
_cell.angle_gamma   90.00
#
_symmetry.space_group_name_H-M   'P 1'
#
loop_
_entity.id
_entity.type
_entity.pdbx_description
1 polymer ?
#
loop_
_entity_poly.entity_id
_entity_poly.type
_entity_poly.pdbx_seq_one_letter_code
_entity_poly.pdbx_strand_id
1 'polypeptide(L)' 'MSFQPKLSAMDRLVGSMLCRFDRHRPESRRVGWDGELHYSTCIRCRGKIVRGTAGGWRKRA' A
#
# COMPACT_ATOMS: atom_id res chain seq x y z
N MET A 1 -20.45 -11.75 4.86
CA MET A 1 -19.54 -12.49 3.94
C MET A 1 -18.37 -11.59 3.59
N SER A 2 -17.18 -11.87 4.12
CA SER A 2 -15.98 -11.03 3.88
C SER A 2 -15.29 -11.49 2.59
N PHE A 3 -15.45 -10.73 1.50
CA PHE A 3 -14.67 -10.92 0.27
C PHE A 3 -13.20 -10.61 0.56
N GLN A 4 -12.40 -11.66 0.78
CA GLN A 4 -10.94 -11.57 0.66
C GLN A 4 -10.58 -12.06 -0.75
N PRO A 5 -10.18 -11.18 -1.67
CA PRO A 5 -9.66 -11.65 -2.95
C PRO A 5 -8.40 -12.44 -2.66
N LYS A 6 -8.42 -13.75 -2.97
CA LYS A 6 -7.25 -14.62 -2.96
C LYS A 6 -6.32 -14.15 -4.07
N LEU A 7 -5.51 -13.13 -3.78
CA LEU A 7 -4.43 -12.68 -4.66
C LEU A 7 -3.56 -13.89 -4.99
N SER A 8 -3.52 -14.25 -6.27
CA SER A 8 -2.71 -15.35 -6.79
C SER A 8 -1.23 -15.11 -6.44
N ALA A 9 -0.44 -16.17 -6.27
CA ALA A 9 0.99 -16.03 -6.00
C ALA A 9 1.72 -15.19 -7.08
N MET A 10 1.20 -15.20 -8.32
CA MET A 10 1.70 -14.37 -9.41
C MET A 10 1.36 -12.88 -9.24
N ASP A 11 0.19 -12.53 -8.69
CA ASP A 11 -0.15 -11.15 -8.32
C ASP A 11 0.77 -10.59 -7.22
N ARG A 12 1.28 -11.45 -6.33
CA ARG A 12 2.29 -11.05 -5.33
C ARG A 12 3.63 -10.74 -5.99
N LEU A 13 4.06 -11.52 -6.97
CA LEU A 13 5.34 -11.33 -7.66
C LEU A 13 5.33 -10.06 -8.54
N VAL A 14 4.31 -9.90 -9.39
CA VAL A 14 4.16 -8.70 -10.23
C VAL A 14 3.84 -7.47 -9.38
N GLY A 15 3.01 -7.63 -8.34
CA GLY A 15 2.71 -6.57 -7.39
C GLY A 15 3.94 -6.08 -6.63
N SER A 16 4.89 -6.96 -6.32
CA SER A 16 6.16 -6.61 -5.67
C SER A 16 7.09 -5.79 -6.58
N MET A 17 7.03 -5.99 -7.90
CA MET A 17 7.77 -5.15 -8.84
C MET A 17 7.24 -3.72 -8.88
N LEU A 18 5.92 -3.52 -8.78
CA LEU A 18 5.35 -2.16 -8.69
C LEU A 18 5.83 -1.42 -7.44
N CYS A 19 6.05 -2.14 -6.33
CA CYS A 19 6.66 -1.57 -5.13
C CYS A 19 8.12 -1.14 -5.32
N ARG A 20 8.88 -1.74 -6.27
CA ARG A 20 10.23 -1.27 -6.62
C ARG A 20 10.21 0.07 -7.35
N PHE A 21 9.12 0.40 -8.04
CA PHE A 21 8.90 1.70 -8.68
C PHE A 21 8.14 2.69 -7.78
N ASP A 22 8.15 2.47 -6.45
CA ASP A 22 7.45 3.28 -5.45
C ASP A 22 5.93 3.43 -5.69
N ARG A 23 5.33 2.49 -6.44
CA ARG A 23 3.88 2.43 -6.69
C ARG A 23 3.22 1.52 -5.67
N HIS A 24 2.98 2.05 -4.48
CA HIS A 24 2.37 1.29 -3.40
C HIS A 24 0.84 1.39 -3.39
N ARG A 25 0.20 0.36 -2.82
CA ARG A 25 -1.24 0.32 -2.59
C ARG A 25 -1.52 0.11 -1.10
N PRO A 26 -2.24 1.02 -0.43
CA PRO A 26 -2.54 0.92 1.00
C PRO A 26 -3.54 -0.19 1.28
N GLU A 27 -3.51 -0.69 2.50
CA GLU A 27 -4.62 -1.42 3.08
C GLU A 27 -5.70 -0.42 3.47
N SER A 28 -6.71 -0.21 2.61
CA SER A 28 -7.72 0.85 2.80
C SER A 28 -8.44 0.83 4.15
N ARG A 29 -8.53 -0.34 4.81
CA ARG A 29 -9.14 -0.49 6.14
C ARG A 29 -8.23 -0.03 7.29
N ARG A 30 -6.94 0.21 7.02
CA ARG A 30 -5.90 0.60 7.98
C ARG A 30 -5.21 1.89 7.54
N VAL A 31 -5.94 2.79 6.88
CA VAL A 31 -5.44 4.13 6.57
C VAL A 31 -5.72 5.03 7.75
N GLY A 32 -4.67 5.62 8.31
CA GLY A 32 -4.76 6.65 9.36
C GLY A 32 -4.25 7.99 8.86
N TRP A 33 -4.53 9.05 9.63
CA TRP A 33 -4.06 10.42 9.40
C TRP A 33 -3.33 10.89 10.66
N ASP A 34 -2.13 11.45 10.52
CA ASP A 34 -1.32 11.95 11.64
C ASP A 34 -1.34 13.47 11.79
N GLY A 35 -2.11 14.18 10.97
CA GLY A 35 -2.15 15.64 10.92
C GLY A 35 -1.47 16.24 9.69
N GLU A 36 -0.57 15.49 9.04
CA GLU A 36 0.18 15.95 7.86
C GLU A 36 0.16 14.93 6.70
N LEU A 37 0.20 13.64 7.02
CA LEU A 37 0.27 12.54 6.05
C LEU A 37 -0.73 11.43 6.37
N HIS A 38 -1.28 10.84 5.31
CA HIS A 38 -2.00 9.58 5.45
C HIS A 38 -0.97 8.47 5.56
N TYR A 39 -1.11 7.60 6.55
CA TYR A 39 -0.22 6.45 6.73
C TYR A 39 -0.99 5.13 6.62
N SER A 40 -0.35 4.11 6.08
CA SER A 40 -0.90 2.77 6.00
C SER A 40 0.20 1.73 5.80
N THR A 41 -0.20 0.47 5.62
CA THR A 41 0.69 -0.64 5.22
C THR A 41 0.38 -1.05 3.80
N CYS A 42 1.41 -1.33 3.00
CA CYS A 42 1.20 -1.80 1.63
C CYS A 42 0.68 -3.24 1.61
N ILE A 43 -0.41 -3.50 0.88
CA ILE A 43 -0.98 -4.85 0.78
C ILE A 43 -0.07 -5.84 0.02
N ARG A 44 0.91 -5.33 -0.73
CA ARG A 44 1.82 -6.12 -1.59
C ARG A 44 3.14 -6.41 -0.86
N CYS A 45 3.96 -5.38 -0.64
CA CYS A 45 5.27 -5.53 0.01
C CYS A 45 5.24 -5.51 1.54
N ARG A 46 4.07 -5.28 2.17
CA ARG A 46 3.90 -5.16 3.62
C ARG A 46 4.71 -4.04 4.29
N GLY A 47 5.38 -3.17 3.51
CA GLY A 47 6.08 -2.00 4.03
C GLY A 47 5.14 -0.89 4.48
N LYS A 48 5.62 -0.05 5.41
CA LYS A 48 4.94 1.18 5.82
C LYS A 48 4.97 2.18 4.67
N ILE A 49 3.82 2.79 4.38
CA ILE A 49 3.66 3.75 3.28
C ILE A 49 2.93 4.98 3.76
N VAL A 50 3.22 6.11 3.12
CA VAL A 50 2.61 7.41 3.40
C VAL A 50 2.09 8.05 2.12
N ARG A 51 1.09 8.92 2.26
CA ARG A 51 0.51 9.72 1.18
C ARG A 51 0.22 11.12 1.69
N GLY A 52 0.84 12.12 1.06
CA GLY A 52 0.48 13.53 1.24
C GLY A 52 -0.76 13.94 0.45
N THR A 53 -1.21 15.17 0.65
CA THR A 53 -2.49 15.71 0.14
C THR A 53 -2.65 15.65 -1.39
N ALA A 54 -1.57 15.86 -2.14
CA ALA A 54 -1.58 15.85 -3.62
C ALA A 54 -0.81 14.66 -4.22
N GLY A 55 -0.43 13.67 -3.42
CA GLY A 55 0.51 12.62 -3.82
C GLY A 55 -0.10 11.23 -4.02
N GLY A 56 0.71 10.34 -4.60
CA GLY A 56 0.52 8.89 -4.53
C GLY A 56 1.05 8.29 -3.22
N TRP A 57 0.78 7.01 -2.99
CA TRP A 57 1.32 6.27 -1.85
C TRP A 57 2.77 5.86 -2.11
N ARG A 58 3.66 6.28 -1.21
CA ARG A 58 5.11 6.04 -1.29
C ARG A 58 5.61 5.31 -0.05
N LYS A 59 6.76 4.64 -0.15
CA LYS A 59 7.39 4.02 1.02
C LYS A 59 7.80 5.10 2.02
N ARG A 60 7.53 4.86 3.31
CA ARG A 60 8.09 5.70 4.38
C ARG A 60 9.56 5.30 4.54
N ALA A 61 10.46 6.27 4.40
CA ALA A 61 11.89 6.10 4.68
C ALA A 61 12.12 5.77 6.15
#